data_AF-A0A2P2NIZ6-F1
#
_entry.id   AF-A0A2P2NIZ6-F1
#
_cell.length_a   1.000
_cell.length_b   1.000
_cell.length_c   1.000
_cell.angle_alpha   90.00
_cell.angle_beta   90.00
_cell.angle_gamma   90.00
#
_symmetry.space_group_name_H-M   'P 1'
#
loop_
_entity.id
_entity.type
_entity.pdbx_description
1 polymer ?
#
loop_
_entity_poly.entity_id
_entity_poly.type
_entity_poly.pdbx_seq_one_letter_code
_entity_poly.pdbx_strand_id
1 'polypeptide(L)'
;MRVPIIVAKATRSQAKQHPLPSILSRSLFHHFSASKRCGFGIGFDIDGVVLRGESPIGGSPQAIRRLYDNSGALNIPFIFLTNGGGFPESKRALELSRILDVNILPLQVVQGHTPFKQLANVYVFKPESDLDLRK
;
A
#
# COMPACT_ATOMS: atom_id res chain seq x y z
N MET A 1 5.00 41.16 -33.58
CA MET A 1 5.58 40.65 -32.32
C MET A 1 5.43 39.13 -32.35
N ARG A 2 6.54 38.37 -32.32
CA ARG A 2 6.52 36.89 -32.37
C ARG A 2 6.95 36.37 -31.00
N VAL A 3 6.09 35.57 -30.36
CA VAL A 3 6.38 34.89 -29.09
C VAL A 3 7.14 33.60 -29.43
N PRO A 4 8.33 33.33 -28.87
CA PRO A 4 9.01 32.07 -29.14
C PRO A 4 8.36 30.94 -28.33
N ILE A 5 7.96 29.87 -29.02
CA ILE A 5 7.55 28.60 -28.40
C ILE A 5 8.83 27.83 -28.07
N ILE A 6 9.10 27.61 -26.78
CA ILE A 6 10.19 26.75 -26.33
C ILE A 6 9.72 25.30 -26.47
N VAL A 7 10.20 24.60 -27.50
CA VAL A 7 10.05 23.14 -27.61
C VAL A 7 11.19 22.49 -26.85
N ALA A 8 10.90 22.03 -25.62
CA ALA A 8 11.83 21.19 -24.87
C ALA A 8 11.92 19.81 -25.56
N LYS A 9 13.08 19.52 -26.16
CA LYS A 9 13.39 18.19 -26.71
C LYS A 9 13.68 17.27 -25.53
N ALA A 10 12.72 16.44 -25.14
CA ALA A 10 12.92 15.41 -24.13
C ALA A 10 13.91 14.36 -24.66
N THR A 11 15.17 14.43 -24.24
CA THR A 11 16.12 13.33 -24.40
C THR A 11 15.62 12.14 -23.59
N ARG A 12 15.18 11.09 -24.28
CA ARG A 12 14.80 9.79 -23.71
C ARG A 12 16.04 9.16 -23.08
N SER A 13 16.30 9.49 -21.82
CA SER A 13 17.24 8.73 -21.01
C SER A 13 16.66 7.33 -20.84
N GLN A 14 17.42 6.30 -21.23
CA GLN A 14 17.09 4.91 -20.92
C GLN A 14 16.94 4.81 -19.39
N ALA A 15 15.70 4.71 -18.93
CA ALA A 15 15.42 4.36 -17.55
C ALA A 15 16.04 2.99 -17.30
N LYS A 16 17.19 2.96 -16.62
CA LYS A 16 17.68 1.74 -15.98
C LYS A 16 16.55 1.26 -15.10
N GLN A 17 16.01 0.08 -15.42
CA GLN A 17 15.06 -0.59 -14.55
C GLN A 17 15.82 -0.90 -13.26
N HIS A 18 15.72 0.00 -12.29
CA HIS A 18 16.09 -0.31 -10.93
C HIS A 18 15.10 -1.38 -10.48
N PRO A 19 15.57 -2.59 -10.10
CA PRO A 19 14.67 -3.57 -9.51
C PRO A 19 14.06 -2.89 -8.29
N LEU A 20 12.74 -2.79 -8.25
CA LEU A 20 12.03 -2.36 -7.05
C LEU A 20 12.63 -3.15 -5.88
N PRO A 21 13.13 -2.49 -4.82
CA PRO A 21 13.68 -3.24 -3.71
C PRO A 21 12.57 -4.14 -3.19
N SER A 22 12.78 -5.46 -3.32
CA SER A 22 11.89 -6.54 -2.85
C SER A 22 11.75 -6.57 -1.32
N ILE A 23 12.06 -5.46 -0.64
CA ILE A 23 12.16 -5.33 0.81
C ILE A 23 10.77 -5.46 1.44
N LEU A 24 9.72 -4.91 0.80
CA LEU A 24 8.34 -5.11 1.26
C LEU A 24 7.96 -6.59 1.21
N SER A 25 8.37 -7.32 0.16
CA SER A 25 8.01 -8.72 -0.06
C SER A 25 8.74 -9.75 0.80
N ARG A 26 9.83 -9.43 1.50
CA ARG A 26 10.49 -10.43 2.38
C ARG A 26 10.09 -10.29 3.85
N SER A 27 9.92 -9.06 4.34
CA SER A 27 9.57 -8.81 5.74
C SER A 27 8.13 -9.16 6.07
N LEU A 28 7.22 -8.92 5.13
CA LEU A 28 5.79 -9.25 5.24
C LEU A 28 5.56 -10.72 5.64
N PHE A 29 6.33 -11.63 5.05
CA PHE A 29 6.05 -13.06 5.11
C PHE A 29 6.76 -13.81 6.25
N HIS A 30 7.75 -13.20 6.91
CA HIS A 30 8.47 -13.84 8.00
C HIS A 30 7.74 -13.76 9.36
N HIS A 31 6.76 -12.86 9.49
CA HIS A 31 5.89 -12.81 10.68
C HIS A 31 4.71 -13.77 10.59
N PHE A 32 4.44 -14.36 9.43
CA PHE A 32 3.47 -15.45 9.30
C PHE A 32 4.18 -16.74 9.69
N SER A 33 3.65 -17.40 10.73
CA SER A 33 4.18 -18.65 11.26
C SER A 33 4.43 -19.65 10.13
N ALA A 34 5.51 -20.44 10.22
CA ALA A 34 5.96 -21.43 9.24
C ALA A 34 4.98 -22.63 9.05
N SER A 35 3.73 -22.48 9.48
CA SER A 35 2.63 -23.40 9.20
C SER A 35 2.32 -23.35 7.71
N LYS A 36 2.34 -24.53 7.05
CA LYS A 36 2.02 -24.83 5.64
C LYS A 36 2.03 -23.60 4.71
N ARG A 37 3.09 -23.46 3.90
CA ARG A 37 3.14 -22.45 2.84
C ARG A 37 1.94 -22.60 1.91
N CYS A 38 0.96 -21.72 2.07
CA CYS A 38 -0.13 -21.56 1.13
C CYS A 38 0.46 -21.03 -0.18
N GLY A 39 0.18 -21.70 -1.31
CA GLY A 39 0.71 -21.33 -2.63
C GLY A 39 0.10 -20.05 -3.21
N PHE A 40 -0.78 -19.38 -2.47
CA PHE A 40 -1.50 -18.18 -2.89
C PHE A 40 -1.74 -17.23 -1.71
N GLY A 41 -2.14 -16.00 -2.03
CA GLY A 41 -2.67 -15.02 -1.08
C GLY A 41 -3.86 -14.27 -1.67
N ILE A 42 -4.58 -13.51 -0.84
CA ILE A 42 -5.82 -12.82 -1.23
C ILE A 42 -5.65 -11.30 -1.11
N GLY A 43 -6.10 -10.56 -2.12
CA GLY A 43 -6.25 -9.11 -2.04
C GLY A 43 -7.73 -8.75 -1.95
N PHE A 44 -8.11 -7.99 -0.93
CA PHE A 44 -9.47 -7.49 -0.74
C PHE A 44 -9.56 -6.01 -1.09
N ASP A 45 -10.44 -5.64 -2.00
CA ASP A 45 -10.95 -4.27 -2.01
C ASP A 45 -11.75 -4.02 -0.72
N ILE A 46 -11.86 -2.75 -0.32
CA ILE A 46 -12.59 -2.38 0.89
C ILE A 46 -13.98 -1.90 0.52
N ASP A 47 -14.07 -0.86 -0.30
CA ASP A 47 -15.29 -0.10 -0.52
C ASP A 47 -16.20 -0.82 -1.53
N GLY A 48 -17.34 -1.32 -1.06
CA GLY A 48 -18.25 -2.12 -1.88
C GLY A 48 -17.97 -3.62 -1.87
N VAL A 49 -16.89 -4.08 -1.22
CA VAL A 49 -16.56 -5.50 -1.06
C VAL A 49 -16.62 -5.91 0.41
N VAL A 50 -15.80 -5.30 1.26
CA VAL A 50 -15.75 -5.62 2.70
C VAL A 50 -16.68 -4.71 3.48
N LEU A 51 -16.69 -3.41 3.15
CA LEU A 51 -17.46 -2.37 3.83
C LEU A 51 -18.27 -1.52 2.85
N ARG A 52 -19.39 -0.96 3.32
CA ARG A 52 -20.09 0.18 2.73
C ARG A 52 -20.11 1.30 3.77
N GLY A 53 -19.23 2.28 3.62
CA GLY A 53 -18.95 3.23 4.71
C GLY A 53 -18.31 2.50 5.88
N GLU A 54 -18.90 2.62 7.07
CA GLU A 54 -18.45 1.91 8.28
C GLU A 54 -19.17 0.56 8.50
N SER A 55 -20.15 0.24 7.65
CA SER A 55 -20.96 -0.97 7.80
C SER A 55 -20.36 -2.16 7.04
N PRO A 56 -20.17 -3.33 7.67
CA PRO A 56 -19.79 -4.55 6.98
C PRO A 56 -20.80 -4.94 5.89
N ILE A 57 -20.30 -5.40 4.75
CA ILE A 57 -21.14 -5.95 3.67
C ILE A 57 -21.29 -7.45 3.88
N GLY A 58 -22.53 -7.89 4.07
CA GLY A 58 -22.89 -9.31 4.13
C GLY A 58 -22.06 -10.08 5.16
N GLY A 59 -21.47 -11.19 4.72
CA GLY A 59 -20.65 -12.06 5.56
C GLY A 59 -19.16 -11.70 5.62
N SER A 60 -18.77 -10.46 5.31
CA SER A 60 -17.36 -10.08 5.22
C SER A 60 -16.58 -10.32 6.52
N PRO A 61 -17.08 -10.04 7.74
CA PRO A 61 -16.35 -10.36 8.97
C PRO A 61 -16.07 -11.87 9.11
N GLN A 62 -17.06 -12.71 8.80
CA GLN A 62 -16.92 -14.17 8.87
C GLN A 62 -15.96 -14.70 7.80
N ALA A 63 -15.97 -14.10 6.60
CA ALA A 63 -15.03 -14.47 5.53
C ALA A 63 -13.58 -14.15 5.91
N ILE A 64 -13.33 -12.96 6.46
CA ILE A 64 -12.00 -12.57 6.93
C ILE A 64 -11.56 -13.44 8.11
N ARG A 65 -12.45 -13.74 9.07
CA ARG A 65 -12.13 -14.62 10.21
C ARG A 65 -11.71 -16.03 9.79
N ARG A 66 -12.26 -16.57 8.70
CA ARG A 66 -11.87 -17.89 8.16
C ARG A 66 -10.43 -17.96 7.64
N LEU A 67 -9.77 -16.81 7.45
CA LEU A 67 -8.36 -16.75 7.04
C LEU A 67 -7.41 -16.90 8.23
N TYR A 68 -7.93 -16.93 9.45
CA TYR A 68 -7.20 -17.19 10.69
C TYR A 68 -7.48 -18.61 11.17
N ASP A 69 -6.51 -19.19 11.86
CA ASP A 69 -6.70 -20.44 12.60
C ASP A 69 -7.25 -20.18 14.02
N ASN A 70 -7.48 -21.25 14.77
CA ASN A 70 -8.04 -21.17 16.13
C ASN A 70 -7.10 -20.49 17.14
N SER A 71 -5.80 -20.34 16.82
CA SER A 71 -4.83 -19.61 17.65
C SER A 71 -4.80 -18.11 17.33
N GLY A 72 -5.56 -17.67 16.33
CA GLY A 72 -5.53 -16.30 15.82
C GLY A 72 -4.33 -16.03 14.92
N ALA A 73 -3.58 -17.06 14.51
CA ALA A 73 -2.54 -16.94 13.51
C ALA A 73 -3.15 -16.99 12.10
N LEU A 74 -2.54 -16.28 11.15
CA LEU A 74 -2.99 -16.27 9.77
C LEU A 74 -2.70 -17.62 9.11
N ASN A 75 -3.75 -18.26 8.61
CA ASN A 75 -3.69 -19.50 7.83
C ASN A 75 -3.52 -19.21 6.33
N ILE A 76 -4.17 -18.15 5.82
CA ILE A 76 -4.06 -17.69 4.43
C ILE A 76 -3.57 -16.24 4.41
N PRO A 77 -2.44 -15.93 3.75
CA PRO A 77 -1.96 -14.55 3.64
C PRO A 77 -2.96 -13.66 2.88
N PHE A 78 -3.21 -12.46 3.40
CA PHE A 78 -4.04 -11.49 2.71
C PHE A 78 -3.64 -10.04 2.99
N ILE A 79 -4.05 -9.15 2.08
CA ILE A 79 -3.99 -7.70 2.23
C ILE A 79 -5.34 -7.06 1.89
N PHE A 80 -5.60 -5.88 2.43
CA PHE A 80 -6.56 -4.93 1.90
C PHE A 80 -5.87 -4.01 0.91
N LEU A 81 -6.44 -3.85 -0.28
CA LEU A 81 -5.95 -3.02 -1.36
C LEU A 81 -7.10 -2.13 -1.85
N THR A 82 -7.03 -0.84 -1.55
CA THR A 82 -8.07 0.13 -1.94
C THR A 82 -7.45 1.36 -2.61
N ASN A 83 -8.19 1.97 -3.53
CA ASN A 83 -7.87 3.29 -4.07
C ASN A 83 -8.20 4.43 -3.08
N GLY A 84 -9.01 4.16 -2.06
CA GLY A 84 -9.31 5.09 -0.97
C GLY A 84 -8.08 5.45 -0.13
N GLY A 85 -8.26 6.37 0.82
CA GLY A 85 -7.15 6.91 1.59
C GLY A 85 -7.51 8.14 2.42
N GLY A 86 -6.48 8.88 2.83
CA GLY A 86 -6.62 10.16 3.56
C GLY A 86 -6.14 10.12 5.01
N PHE A 87 -5.64 8.97 5.45
CA PHE A 87 -5.09 8.78 6.79
C PHE A 87 -4.06 7.64 6.79
N PRO A 88 -3.22 7.53 7.82
CA PRO A 88 -2.20 6.47 7.87
C PRO A 88 -2.81 5.07 7.83
N GLU A 89 -2.08 4.12 7.24
CA GLU A 89 -2.48 2.72 7.13
C GLU A 89 -2.70 2.09 8.51
N SER A 90 -1.98 2.56 9.54
CA SER A 90 -2.18 2.12 10.93
C SER A 90 -3.54 2.52 11.48
N LYS A 91 -4.05 3.71 11.15
CA LYS A 91 -5.39 4.13 11.55
C LYS A 91 -6.45 3.30 10.83
N ARG A 92 -6.27 3.02 9.53
CA ARG A 92 -7.20 2.16 8.77
C ARG A 92 -7.20 0.73 9.27
N ALA A 93 -6.03 0.16 9.56
CA ALA A 93 -5.91 -1.18 10.11
C ALA A 93 -6.61 -1.32 11.46
N LEU A 94 -6.47 -0.33 12.35
CA LEU A 94 -7.14 -0.33 13.65
C LEU A 94 -8.68 -0.23 13.52
N GLU A 95 -9.17 0.56 12.58
CA GLU A 95 -10.59 0.68 12.27
C GLU A 95 -11.15 -0.64 11.72
N LEU A 96 -10.50 -1.21 10.69
CA LEU A 96 -10.87 -2.51 10.13
C LEU A 96 -10.83 -3.61 11.18
N SER A 97 -9.85 -3.59 12.08
CA SER A 97 -9.75 -4.57 13.17
C SER A 97 -10.97 -4.52 14.09
N ARG A 98 -11.45 -3.32 14.42
CA ARG A 98 -12.64 -3.13 15.25
C ARG A 98 -13.91 -3.59 14.54
N ILE A 99 -14.07 -3.23 13.27
CA ILE A 99 -15.29 -3.53 12.50
C ILE A 99 -15.39 -5.03 12.18
N LEU A 100 -14.28 -5.67 11.84
CA LEU A 100 -14.22 -7.07 11.42
C LEU A 100 -13.93 -8.04 12.56
N ASP A 101 -13.66 -7.51 13.77
CA ASP A 101 -13.34 -8.25 14.98
C ASP A 101 -12.21 -9.29 14.76
N VAL A 102 -11.11 -8.82 14.17
CA VAL A 102 -9.86 -9.57 13.94
C VAL A 102 -8.67 -8.62 14.04
N ASN A 103 -7.47 -9.12 14.35
CA ASN A 103 -6.28 -8.28 14.36
C ASN A 103 -5.75 -8.05 12.92
N ILE A 104 -5.88 -6.83 12.42
CA ILE A 104 -5.33 -6.39 11.13
C ILE A 104 -4.09 -5.54 11.39
N LEU A 105 -2.96 -5.93 10.80
CA LEU A 105 -1.72 -5.17 10.89
C LEU A 105 -1.71 -4.00 9.89
N PRO A 106 -1.05 -2.86 10.20
CA PRO A 106 -0.88 -1.75 9.26
C PRO A 106 -0.27 -2.20 7.92
N LEU A 107 0.62 -3.18 7.97
CA LEU A 107 1.32 -3.72 6.82
C LEU A 107 0.41 -4.57 5.90
N GLN A 108 -0.76 -4.99 6.39
CA GLN A 108 -1.79 -5.65 5.57
C GLN A 108 -2.68 -4.64 4.84
N VAL A 109 -2.47 -3.33 4.98
CA VAL A 109 -3.31 -2.30 4.35
C VAL A 109 -2.48 -1.53 3.32
N VAL A 110 -2.96 -1.51 2.09
CA VAL A 110 -2.43 -0.73 0.97
C VAL A 110 -3.53 0.22 0.49
N GLN A 111 -3.29 1.51 0.67
CA GLN A 111 -4.18 2.59 0.26
C GLN A 111 -3.62 3.26 -1.00
N GLY A 112 -4.44 4.07 -1.68
CA GLY A 112 -4.03 4.72 -2.94
C GLY A 112 -2.76 5.56 -2.82
N HIS A 113 -2.47 6.11 -1.63
CA HIS A 113 -1.27 6.90 -1.34
C HIS A 113 -0.09 6.09 -0.79
N THR A 114 -0.25 4.80 -0.44
CA THR A 114 0.82 3.97 0.13
C THR A 114 2.10 3.95 -0.74
N PRO A 115 2.02 3.85 -2.09
CA PRO A 115 3.22 3.85 -2.93
C PRO A 115 4.07 5.12 -2.83
N PHE A 116 3.49 6.27 -2.45
CA PHE A 116 4.22 7.53 -2.36
C PHE A 116 5.28 7.57 -1.26
N LYS A 117 5.23 6.64 -0.30
CA LYS A 117 6.30 6.46 0.69
C LYS A 117 7.67 6.22 0.04
N GLN A 118 7.69 5.53 -1.09
CA GLN A 118 8.93 5.25 -1.84
C GLN A 118 9.43 6.48 -2.61
N LEU A 119 8.55 7.44 -2.90
CA LEU A 119 8.87 8.65 -3.65
C LEU A 119 9.37 9.80 -2.76
N ALA A 120 9.16 9.73 -1.44
CA ALA A 120 9.57 10.77 -0.51
C ALA A 120 11.07 11.10 -0.56
N ASN A 121 11.91 10.11 -0.86
CA ASN A 121 13.36 10.30 -1.00
C ASN A 121 13.78 10.72 -2.42
N VAL A 122 12.88 10.59 -3.40
CA VAL A 122 13.13 10.96 -4.81
C VAL A 122 12.78 12.44 -5.03
N TYR A 123 11.66 12.87 -4.46
CA TYR A 123 11.17 14.24 -4.57
C TYR A 123 11.35 14.95 -3.23
N VAL A 124 12.61 15.22 -2.88
CA VAL A 124 12.94 16.06 -1.73
C VAL A 124 12.75 17.52 -2.13
N PHE A 125 11.95 18.26 -1.37
CA PHE A 125 11.86 19.71 -1.52
C PHE A 125 13.25 20.31 -1.26
N LYS A 126 13.84 20.87 -2.31
CA LYS A 126 15.04 21.70 -2.16
C LYS A 126 14.58 23.16 -2.08
N PRO A 127 14.87 23.87 -0.98
CA PRO A 127 14.57 25.29 -0.91
C PRO A 127 15.32 26.03 -2.01
N GLU A 128 14.70 27.11 -2.52
CA GLU A 128 15.19 27.89 -3.65
C GLU A 128 16.60 28.48 -3.42
N SER A 129 17.02 28.60 -2.15
CA SER A 129 18.37 28.99 -1.74
C SER A 129 19.48 28.01 -2.15
N ASP A 130 19.13 26.76 -2.47
CA ASP A 130 20.08 25.69 -2.83
C ASP A 130 20.13 25.43 -4.35
N LEU A 131 19.43 26.25 -5.14
CA LEU A 131 19.58 26.27 -6.60
C LEU A 131 20.84 27.06 -6.94
N ASP A 132 21.95 26.34 -7.03
CA ASP A 132 23.28 26.84 -7.39
C ASP A 132 23.19 27.82 -8.59
N LEU A 133 23.59 29.06 -8.35
CA LEU A 133 23.80 30.12 -9.34
C LEU A 133 24.93 29.71 -10.29
N ARG A 134 24.66 28.78 -11.21
CA ARG A 134 25.52 28.51 -12.36
C ARG A 134 24.79 28.93 -13.63
N LYS A 135 24.82 30.25 -13.86
CA LYS A 135 24.85 30.81 -15.22
C LYS A 135 26.31 30.98 -15.62
#